data_AF-A0A966VZ19-F1
#
_entry.id   AF-A0A966VZ19-F1
#
_cell.length_a   1.000
_cell.length_b   1.000
_cell.length_c   1.000
_cell.angle_alpha   90.00
_cell.angle_beta   90.00
_cell.angle_gamma   90.00
#
_symmetry.space_group_name_H-M   'P 1'
#
loop_
_entity.id
_entity.type
_entity.pdbx_description
1 polymer ?
#
loop_
_entity_poly.entity_id
_entity_poly.type
_entity_poly.pdbx_seq_one_letter_code
_entity_poly.pdbx_strand_id
1 'polypeptide(L)'
;MLAKYHIEYAMYVGRNAHVNHYQTDDPVAAEEFLVHVLEHGYRFHALRHEGVALPRHESDKMLKTAAGVLASRHLCTSLGIKPEEEHFRFGFAA
;
A
#
# COMPACT_ATOMS: atom_id res chain seq x y z
N MET A 1 19.61 -9.24 10.35
CA MET A 1 18.23 -9.76 10.48
C MET A 1 17.68 -9.88 9.06
N LEU A 2 16.95 -10.94 8.74
CA LEU A 2 16.22 -11.03 7.47
C LEU A 2 15.02 -10.09 7.55
N ALA A 3 14.85 -9.24 6.54
CA ALA A 3 13.72 -8.32 6.48
C ALA A 3 12.39 -9.12 6.52
N LYS A 4 11.51 -8.78 7.46
CA LYS A 4 10.24 -9.47 7.65
C LYS A 4 9.27 -9.28 6.51
N TYR A 5 9.26 -8.15 5.83
CA TYR A 5 8.38 -7.90 4.69
C TYR A 5 9.18 -7.70 3.41
N HIS A 6 8.69 -8.27 2.32
CA HIS A 6 9.27 -8.11 1.00
C HIS A 6 8.15 -7.88 -0.02
N ILE A 7 8.09 -6.68 -0.59
CA ILE A 7 7.10 -6.25 -1.58
C ILE A 7 7.77 -6.21 -2.95
N GLU A 8 7.22 -6.96 -3.91
CA GLU A 8 7.62 -6.91 -5.32
C GLU A 8 6.60 -6.12 -6.14
N TYR A 9 7.09 -5.20 -6.94
CA TYR A 9 6.27 -4.34 -7.79
C TYR A 9 7.00 -4.03 -9.10
N ALA A 10 6.27 -3.64 -10.13
CA ALA A 10 6.85 -3.20 -11.39
C ALA A 10 6.46 -1.75 -11.71
N MET A 11 7.47 -0.96 -12.05
CA MET A 11 7.29 0.37 -12.63
C MET A 11 7.32 0.22 -14.16
N TYR A 12 6.34 0.79 -14.85
CA TYR A 12 6.34 0.83 -16.30
C TYR A 12 7.00 2.12 -16.79
N VAL A 13 8.11 1.99 -17.52
CA VAL A 13 8.76 3.11 -18.22
C VAL A 13 8.60 2.85 -19.71
N GLY A 14 7.58 3.47 -20.31
CA GLY A 14 7.18 3.19 -21.69
C GLY A 14 6.65 1.76 -21.85
N ARG A 15 7.33 0.93 -22.66
CA ARG A 15 6.98 -0.49 -22.87
C ARG A 15 7.70 -1.45 -21.93
N ASN A 16 8.67 -0.97 -21.15
CA ASN A 16 9.52 -1.80 -20.31
C ASN A 16 8.98 -1.84 -18.88
N ALA A 17 8.84 -3.05 -18.33
CA ALA A 17 8.53 -3.26 -16.93
C ALA A 17 9.83 -3.43 -16.13
N HIS A 18 10.10 -2.52 -15.21
CA HIS A 18 11.20 -2.64 -14.27
C HIS A 18 10.68 -3.20 -12.95
N VAL A 19 10.98 -4.47 -12.70
CA VAL A 19 10.64 -5.13 -11.43
C VAL A 19 11.60 -4.64 -10.35
N ASN A 20 11.02 -4.09 -9.30
CA ASN A 20 11.72 -3.60 -8.12
C ASN A 20 11.16 -4.29 -6.89
N HIS A 21 11.91 -4.18 -5.79
CA HIS A 21 11.47 -4.71 -4.52
C HIS A 21 11.76 -3.74 -3.38
N TYR A 22 10.94 -3.82 -2.34
CA TYR A 22 11.08 -3.09 -1.10
C TYR A 22 11.09 -4.06 0.08
N GLN A 23 11.97 -3.81 1.04
CA GLN A 23 12.19 -4.68 2.20
C GLN A 23 12.15 -3.86 3.48
N THR A 24 11.41 -4.34 4.48
CA THR A 24 11.31 -3.69 5.79
C THR A 24 10.99 -4.71 6.87
N ASP A 25 11.44 -4.46 8.10
CA ASP A 25 11.03 -5.22 9.29
C ASP A 25 9.81 -4.60 10.01
N ASP A 26 9.45 -3.37 9.63
CA ASP A 26 8.37 -2.61 10.23
C ASP A 26 7.05 -2.81 9.44
N PRO A 27 5.98 -3.30 10.09
CA PRO A 27 4.69 -3.56 9.44
C PRO A 27 3.99 -2.27 8.99
N VAL A 28 4.15 -1.16 9.71
CA VAL A 28 3.57 0.15 9.34
C VAL A 28 4.26 0.66 8.08
N ALA A 29 5.59 0.60 8.01
CA ALA A 29 6.35 0.97 6.83
C ALA A 29 6.02 0.10 5.60
N ALA A 30 5.65 -1.17 5.82
CA ALA A 30 5.17 -2.04 4.73
C ALA A 30 3.83 -1.55 4.19
N GLU A 31 2.87 -1.20 5.07
CA GLU A 31 1.57 -0.65 4.67
C GLU A 31 1.71 0.71 4.00
N GLU A 32 2.53 1.62 4.53
CA GLU A 32 2.82 2.91 3.89
C GLU A 32 3.45 2.75 2.50
N PHE A 33 4.31 1.75 2.33
CA PHE A 33 4.87 1.46 1.01
C PHE A 33 3.81 0.92 0.03
N LEU A 34 2.84 0.13 0.51
CA LEU A 34 1.71 -0.28 -0.33
C LEU A 34 0.86 0.93 -0.75
N VAL A 35 0.68 1.92 0.11
CA VAL A 35 0.04 3.20 -0.26
C VAL A 35 0.81 3.86 -1.41
N HIS A 36 2.14 3.93 -1.30
CA HIS A 36 3.00 4.50 -2.34
C HIS A 36 2.86 3.76 -3.68
N VAL A 37 2.87 2.42 -3.65
CA VAL A 37 2.67 1.57 -4.84
C VAL A 37 1.34 1.88 -5.53
N LEU A 38 0.26 2.00 -4.75
CA LEU A 38 -1.07 2.29 -5.28
C LEU A 38 -1.18 3.72 -5.82
N GLU A 39 -0.65 4.69 -5.09
CA GLU A 39 -0.67 6.11 -5.45
C GLU A 39 0.06 6.37 -6.78
N HIS A 40 1.18 5.68 -7.01
CA HIS A 40 1.98 5.84 -8.23
C HIS A 40 1.54 4.90 -9.37
N GLY A 41 0.51 4.08 -9.15
CA GLY A 41 -0.01 3.14 -10.15
C GLY A 41 0.98 2.04 -10.53
N TYR A 42 1.91 1.69 -9.63
CA TYR A 42 2.84 0.59 -9.86
C TYR A 42 2.12 -0.75 -9.84
N ARG A 43 2.59 -1.69 -10.65
CA ARG A 43 1.98 -3.02 -10.73
C ARG A 43 2.49 -3.88 -9.59
N PHE A 44 1.67 -4.07 -8.56
CA PHE A 44 1.91 -5.03 -7.48
C PHE A 44 2.05 -6.46 -8.03
N HIS A 45 3.04 -7.21 -7.57
CA HIS A 45 3.28 -8.60 -7.96
C HIS A 45 3.14 -9.56 -6.79
N ALA A 46 3.85 -9.32 -5.70
CA ALA A 46 3.86 -10.22 -4.56
C ALA A 46 4.20 -9.47 -3.26
N LEU A 47 3.71 -10.02 -2.16
CA LEU A 47 4.09 -9.62 -0.82
C LEU A 47 4.48 -10.89 -0.05
N ARG A 48 5.65 -10.89 0.56
CA ARG A 48 6.14 -11.99 1.40
C ARG A 48 6.36 -11.52 2.82
N HIS A 49 6.08 -12.39 3.78
CA HIS A 49 6.40 -12.22 5.19
C HIS A 49 7.38 -13.32 5.64
N GLU A 50 8.52 -12.94 6.21
CA GLU A 50 9.61 -13.83 6.65
C GLU A 50 10.05 -14.81 5.55
N GLY A 51 10.12 -14.32 4.30
CA GLY A 51 10.48 -15.12 3.12
C GLY A 51 9.36 -16.01 2.57
N VAL A 52 8.22 -16.09 3.24
CA VAL A 52 7.05 -16.87 2.81
C VAL A 52 6.04 -15.97 2.10
N ALA A 53 5.52 -16.39 0.95
CA ALA A 53 4.46 -15.65 0.28
C ALA A 53 3.23 -15.52 1.20
N LEU A 54 2.76 -14.29 1.43
CA LEU A 54 1.57 -14.08 2.22
C LEU A 54 0.36 -14.71 1.49
N PRO A 55 -0.54 -15.38 2.23
CA PRO A 55 -1.81 -15.81 1.67
C PRO A 55 -2.55 -14.65 1.00
N ARG A 56 -3.19 -14.93 -0.14
CA ARG A 56 -3.87 -13.90 -0.94
C ARG A 56 -4.83 -13.03 -0.13
N HIS A 57 -5.61 -13.63 0.78
CA HIS A 57 -6.56 -12.90 1.59
C HIS A 57 -5.89 -11.91 2.56
N GLU A 58 -4.68 -12.21 3.05
CA GLU A 58 -3.91 -11.32 3.91
C GLU A 58 -3.29 -10.17 3.10
N SER A 59 -2.71 -10.46 1.94
CA SER A 59 -2.21 -9.40 1.03
C SER A 59 -3.35 -8.51 0.54
N ASP A 60 -4.51 -9.07 0.21
CA ASP A 60 -5.70 -8.31 -0.23
C ASP A 60 -6.21 -7.41 0.91
N LYS A 61 -6.14 -7.87 2.17
CA LYS A 61 -6.48 -7.05 3.34
C LYS A 61 -5.53 -5.87 3.48
N MET A 62 -4.21 -6.08 3.37
CA MET A 62 -3.22 -4.99 3.44
C MET A 62 -3.39 -3.99 2.30
N LEU A 63 -3.62 -4.46 1.08
CA LEU A 63 -3.92 -3.61 -0.08
C LEU A 63 -5.21 -2.81 0.11
N LYS A 64 -6.25 -3.41 0.70
CA LYS A 64 -7.50 -2.72 1.01
C LYS A 64 -7.29 -1.61 2.06
N THR A 65 -6.50 -1.88 3.10
CA THR A 65 -6.13 -0.86 4.09
C THR A 65 -5.38 0.29 3.41
N ALA A 66 -4.35 -0.01 2.62
CA ALA A 66 -3.58 1.01 1.88
C ALA A 66 -4.45 1.84 0.94
N ALA A 67 -5.39 1.21 0.21
CA ALA A 67 -6.35 1.91 -0.63
C ALA A 67 -7.29 2.82 0.17
N GLY A 68 -7.71 2.38 1.36
CA GLY A 68 -8.52 3.19 2.27
C GLY A 68 -7.79 4.43 2.75
N VAL A 69 -6.53 4.28 3.18
CA VAL A 69 -5.66 5.40 3.59
C VAL A 69 -5.46 6.38 2.43
N LEU A 70 -5.20 5.88 1.21
CA LEU A 70 -5.03 6.71 0.02
C LEU A 70 -6.30 7.53 -0.28
N ALA A 71 -7.46 6.88 -0.26
CA ALA A 71 -8.75 7.55 -0.47
C ALA A 71 -9.05 8.61 0.60
N SER A 72 -8.83 8.28 1.88
CA SER A 72 -8.98 9.21 3.00
C SER A 72 -8.08 10.45 2.83
N ARG A 73 -6.79 10.27 2.52
CA ARG A 73 -5.83 11.36 2.28
C ARG A 73 -6.29 12.28 1.14
N HIS A 74 -6.74 11.71 0.02
CA HIS A 74 -7.24 12.50 -1.10
C HIS A 74 -8.54 13.25 -0.77
N LEU A 75 -9.47 12.64 -0.04
CA LEU A 75 -10.71 13.28 0.39
C LEU A 75 -10.45 14.44 1.35
N CYS A 76 -9.63 14.22 2.38
CA CYS A 76 -9.23 15.26 3.33
C CYS A 76 -8.60 16.45 2.60
N THR A 77 -7.65 16.17 1.70
CA THR A 77 -6.95 17.20 0.92
C THR A 77 -7.90 17.95 -0.02
N SER A 78 -8.77 17.23 -0.73
CA SER A 78 -9.66 17.82 -1.75
C SER A 78 -10.78 18.65 -1.15
N LEU A 79 -11.27 18.27 0.03
CA LEU A 79 -12.39 18.93 0.71
C LEU A 79 -11.94 19.91 1.80
N GLY A 80 -10.65 19.91 2.16
CA GLY A 80 -10.12 20.72 3.26
C GLY A 80 -10.65 20.29 4.63
N ILE A 81 -10.97 19.00 4.80
CA ILE A 81 -11.52 18.44 6.03
C ILE A 81 -10.49 17.61 6.80
N LYS A 82 -10.74 17.39 8.08
CA LYS A 82 -9.90 16.53 8.92
C LYS A 82 -10.29 15.05 8.80
N PRO A 83 -9.38 14.10 9.12
CA PRO A 83 -9.66 12.67 9.06
C PRO A 83 -10.89 12.22 9.85
N GLU A 84 -11.20 12.86 10.98
CA GLU A 84 -12.37 12.52 11.79
C GLU A 84 -13.68 12.83 11.06
N GLU A 85 -13.73 13.96 10.35
CA GLU A 85 -14.89 14.34 9.55
C GLU A 85 -15.01 13.48 8.28
N GLU A 86 -13.88 13.14 7.67
CA GLU A 86 -13.82 12.22 6.53
C GLU A 86 -14.38 10.85 6.93
N HIS A 87 -13.88 10.27 8.04
CA HIS A 87 -14.37 9.00 8.57
C HIS A 87 -15.87 9.04 8.86
N PHE A 88 -16.38 10.12 9.46
CA PHE A 88 -17.80 10.28 9.73
C PHE A 88 -18.65 10.33 8.44
N ARG A 89 -18.16 10.98 7.38
CA ARG A 89 -18.90 11.20 6.13
C ARG A 89 -18.82 10.04 5.14
N PHE A 90 -17.67 9.39 5.06
CA PHE A 90 -17.35 8.43 3.99
C PHE A 90 -16.92 7.05 4.51
N GLY A 91 -16.57 6.94 5.80
CA GLY A 91 -16.27 5.66 6.44
C GLY A 91 -14.91 5.06 6.09
N PHE A 92 -13.97 5.82 5.54
CA PHE A 92 -12.60 5.33 5.37
C PHE A 92 -11.88 5.29 6.72
N ALA A 93 -11.12 4.23 6.97
CA ALA A 93 -10.30 4.13 8.17
C ALA A 93 -9.10 5.07 8.02
N ALA A 94 -8.99 6.03 8.94
CA ALA A 94 -7.79 6.86 9.10
C ALA A 94 -6.58 6.00 9.51
#